data_AF-A0A2I5TD55-F1
#
_entry.id   AF-A0A2I5TD55-F1
#
_cell.length_a   1.000
_cell.length_b   1.000
_cell.length_c   1.000
_cell.angle_alpha   90.00
_cell.angle_beta   90.00
_cell.angle_gamma   90.00
#
_symmetry.space_group_name_H-M   'P 1'
#
loop_
_entity.id
_entity.type
_entity.pdbx_description
1 polymer ?
#
loop_
_entity_poly.entity_id
_entity_poly.type
_entity_poly.pdbx_seq_one_letter_code
_entity_poly.pdbx_strand_id
1 'polypeptide(L)'
;MLLLLLLLVGCTDNVIHRTDTHYVIDTPPKEQVADYHNVSCVHLWRVDSQDAMNNALYWLRMMDCAGQLTPVQAREASLLLTGQDWAVTFKQGILLDSADASLAEQRQILEHINSNRQYVPPAVLPLLQVWSDKQNLRISLADEQLRAQRIQDVSDKQISELHEQQAQLQYQLETTTRKLESLTDIERQLSSRKQTSSTLSDGDEHQVISPVPSGTEKAAKKGAGDE
;
A
#
# COMPACT_ATOMS: atom_id res chain seq x y z
N MET A 1 -21.14 -7.46 38.56
CA MET A 1 -21.53 -6.60 39.69
C MET A 1 -20.26 -6.09 40.34
N LEU A 2 -20.06 -4.76 40.32
CA LEU A 2 -19.07 -3.95 41.06
C LEU A 2 -17.63 -4.52 41.13
N LEU A 3 -16.62 -3.87 40.54
CA LEU A 3 -16.14 -2.61 41.07
C LEU A 3 -15.48 -1.78 39.96
N LEU A 4 -16.25 -0.82 39.47
CA LEU A 4 -15.82 0.33 38.70
C LEU A 4 -15.22 1.35 39.69
N LEU A 5 -14.16 2.06 39.27
CA LEU A 5 -13.61 3.30 39.85
C LEU A 5 -13.03 3.23 41.26
N LEU A 6 -11.71 3.48 41.39
CA LEU A 6 -11.10 4.44 42.34
C LEU A 6 -9.58 4.22 42.41
N LEU A 7 -8.84 4.72 41.43
CA LEU A 7 -7.43 5.09 41.63
C LEU A 7 -7.12 6.36 40.82
N LEU A 8 -7.80 7.46 41.17
CA LEU A 8 -7.20 8.80 41.03
C LEU A 8 -6.41 9.06 42.31
N VAL A 9 -5.12 8.74 42.30
CA VAL A 9 -4.16 9.35 43.23
C VAL A 9 -3.68 10.62 42.56
N GLY A 10 -4.11 11.77 43.09
CA GLY A 10 -3.58 13.07 42.69
C GLY A 10 -2.15 13.22 43.20
N CYS A 11 -1.25 13.67 42.34
CA CYS A 11 0.03 14.24 42.77
C CYS A 11 -0.25 15.57 43.46
N THR A 12 -0.01 15.66 44.77
CA THR A 12 0.12 16.94 45.45
C THR A 12 1.57 17.40 45.31
N ASP A 13 1.80 18.55 44.68
CA ASP A 13 3.10 19.20 44.70
C ASP A 13 3.44 19.62 46.13
N ASN A 14 4.40 18.93 46.75
CA ASN A 14 5.09 19.45 47.93
C ASN A 14 6.02 20.57 47.47
N VAL A 15 5.51 21.80 47.44
CA VAL A 15 6.34 23.00 47.30
C VAL A 15 7.16 23.15 48.57
N ILE A 16 8.41 22.67 48.52
CA ILE A 16 9.42 23.00 49.53
C ILE A 16 9.70 24.50 49.39
N HIS A 17 9.20 25.29 50.32
CA HIS A 17 9.58 26.70 50.48
C HIS A 17 11.06 26.77 50.86
N ARG A 18 11.94 26.94 49.86
CA ARG A 18 13.29 27.46 50.10
C ARG A 18 13.22 28.98 49.97
N THR A 19 13.25 29.65 51.11
CA THR A 19 13.47 31.10 51.18
C THR A 19 14.92 31.39 50.85
N ASP A 20 15.23 31.55 49.56
CA ASP A 20 16.41 32.28 49.11
C ASP A 20 15.92 33.52 48.35
N THR A 21 16.09 34.66 49.02
CA THR A 21 15.81 35.98 48.51
C THR A 21 16.79 36.32 47.38
N HIS A 22 16.41 36.01 46.15
CA HIS A 22 16.86 36.72 44.98
C HIS A 22 15.63 37.25 44.26
N TYR A 23 15.42 38.56 44.34
CA TYR A 23 14.48 39.30 43.51
C TYR A 23 14.94 39.17 42.05
N VAL A 24 14.44 38.13 41.37
CA VAL A 24 14.46 38.06 39.91
C VAL A 24 13.31 38.97 39.48
N ILE A 25 13.66 40.04 38.78
CA ILE A 25 12.70 40.83 38.02
C ILE A 25 12.17 39.89 36.92
N ASP A 26 11.08 39.18 37.19
CA ASP A 26 10.27 38.47 36.20
C ASP A 26 9.47 39.48 35.36
N THR A 27 10.16 40.43 34.73
CA THR A 27 9.61 41.06 33.55
C THR A 27 9.93 40.12 32.39
N PRO A 28 8.95 39.40 31.81
CA PRO A 28 9.20 38.67 30.57
C PRO A 28 9.83 39.67 29.58
N PRO A 29 10.89 39.29 28.86
CA PRO A 29 11.48 40.18 27.88
C PRO A 29 10.36 40.66 26.96
N LYS A 30 10.26 41.99 26.79
CA LYS A 30 9.30 42.62 25.88
C LYS A 30 9.75 42.36 24.46
N GLU A 31 9.63 41.11 24.02
CA GLU A 31 9.83 40.73 22.64
C GLU A 31 8.61 41.21 21.86
N GLN A 32 8.82 42.17 20.95
CA GLN A 32 7.75 42.62 20.06
C GLN A 32 7.50 41.49 19.05
N VAL A 33 6.50 40.67 19.33
CA VAL A 33 6.10 39.58 18.45
C VAL A 33 5.34 40.18 17.28
N ALA A 34 5.91 40.08 16.07
CA ALA A 34 5.22 40.48 14.85
C ALA A 34 3.93 39.65 14.67
N ASP A 35 2.81 40.34 14.41
CA ASP A 35 1.53 39.70 14.14
C ASP A 35 1.45 39.27 12.66
N TYR A 36 1.63 37.97 12.42
CA TYR A 36 1.52 37.39 11.09
C TYR A 36 0.08 36.99 10.72
N HIS A 37 -0.89 37.08 11.64
CA HIS A 37 -2.26 36.60 11.40
C HIS A 37 -2.91 37.32 10.20
N ASN A 38 -2.72 38.63 10.10
CA ASN A 38 -3.32 39.48 9.08
C ASN A 38 -2.54 39.53 7.75
N VAL A 39 -1.39 38.86 7.65
CA VAL A 39 -0.59 38.84 6.43
C VAL A 39 -1.24 37.89 5.42
N SER A 40 -1.36 38.33 4.16
CA SER A 40 -1.91 37.47 3.11
C SER A 40 -0.99 36.28 2.81
N CYS A 41 -1.59 35.13 2.48
CA CYS A 41 -0.84 33.92 2.14
C CYS A 41 0.13 34.10 0.97
N VAL A 42 -0.24 34.89 -0.05
CA VAL A 42 0.62 35.14 -1.22
C VAL A 42 1.91 35.88 -0.84
N HIS A 43 1.82 36.81 0.11
CA HIS A 43 2.98 37.58 0.56
C HIS A 43 3.89 36.79 1.50
N LEU A 44 3.34 35.91 2.34
CA LEU A 44 4.11 35.13 3.33
C LEU A 44 5.23 34.29 2.71
N TRP A 45 5.01 33.70 1.54
CA TRP A 45 5.99 32.85 0.86
C TRP A 45 7.27 33.59 0.49
N ARG A 46 7.16 34.87 0.14
CA ARG A 46 8.28 35.72 -0.31
C ARG A 46 9.08 36.34 0.84
N VAL A 47 8.59 36.25 2.07
CA VAL A 47 9.30 36.79 3.25
C VAL A 47 10.52 35.92 3.54
N ASP A 48 11.71 36.50 3.55
CA ASP A 48 13.00 35.85 3.78
C ASP A 48 13.80 36.49 4.92
N SER A 49 13.25 37.48 5.61
CA SER A 49 13.93 38.18 6.69
C SER A 49 14.24 37.26 7.87
N GLN A 50 15.41 37.47 8.47
CA GLN A 50 15.86 36.68 9.61
C GLN A 50 14.90 36.77 10.81
N ASP A 51 14.29 37.93 11.03
CA ASP A 51 13.27 38.13 12.08
C ASP A 51 12.04 37.25 11.86
N ALA A 52 11.60 37.08 10.62
CA ALA A 52 10.49 36.19 10.28
C ALA A 52 10.89 34.71 10.43
N MET A 53 12.08 34.34 9.95
CA MET A 53 12.57 32.96 10.06
C MET A 53 12.77 32.52 11.51
N ASN A 54 13.10 33.45 12.42
CA ASN A 54 13.24 33.20 13.85
C ASN A 54 11.90 33.19 14.61
N ASN A 55 10.79 33.54 13.99
CA ASN A 55 9.49 33.69 14.65
C ASN A 55 8.57 32.49 14.38
N ALA A 56 8.16 31.78 15.44
CA ALA A 56 7.27 30.61 15.33
C ALA A 56 5.89 30.94 14.74
N LEU A 57 5.35 32.14 14.98
CA LEU A 57 4.03 32.55 14.44
C LEU A 57 4.05 32.73 12.92
N TYR A 58 5.19 33.13 12.35
CA TYR A 58 5.37 33.17 10.90
C TYR A 58 5.19 31.78 10.29
N TRP A 59 5.86 30.77 10.86
CA TRP A 59 5.78 29.38 10.40
C TRP A 59 4.40 28.76 10.59
N LEU A 60 3.74 29.03 11.73
CA LEU A 60 2.36 28.59 11.95
C LEU A 60 1.40 29.17 10.91
N ARG A 61 1.49 30.47 10.65
CA ARG A 61 0.66 31.12 9.63
C ARG A 61 0.95 30.56 8.24
N MET A 62 2.22 30.30 7.94
CA MET A 62 2.61 29.68 6.67
C MET A 62 2.02 28.28 6.50
N MET A 63 2.06 27.44 7.54
CA MET A 63 1.45 26.10 7.51
C MET A 63 -0.06 26.16 7.30
N ASP A 64 -0.75 27.07 7.99
CA ASP A 64 -2.18 27.32 7.80
C ASP A 64 -2.49 27.75 6.35
N CYS A 65 -1.72 28.70 5.82
CA CYS A 65 -1.83 29.13 4.42
C CYS A 65 -1.58 27.98 3.42
N ALA A 66 -0.62 27.11 3.68
CA ALA A 66 -0.34 25.95 2.84
C ALA A 66 -1.51 24.97 2.81
N GLY A 67 -2.16 24.77 3.96
CA GLY A 67 -3.33 23.89 4.07
C GLY A 67 -4.55 24.36 3.29
N GLN A 68 -4.59 25.64 2.88
CA GLN A 68 -5.66 26.22 2.08
C GLN A 68 -5.38 26.16 0.56
N LEU A 69 -4.17 25.78 0.14
CA LEU A 69 -3.82 25.66 -1.27
C LEU A 69 -4.35 24.36 -1.87
N THR A 70 -4.73 24.42 -3.15
CA THR A 70 -4.92 23.19 -3.93
C THR A 70 -3.58 22.50 -4.19
N PRO A 71 -3.54 21.19 -4.47
CA PRO A 71 -2.29 20.48 -4.73
C PRO A 71 -1.46 21.09 -5.86
N VAL A 72 -2.13 21.54 -6.93
CA VAL A 72 -1.47 22.20 -8.07
C VAL A 72 -0.82 23.52 -7.65
N GLN A 73 -1.54 24.37 -6.92
CA GLN A 73 -1.00 25.65 -6.43
C GLN A 73 0.16 25.45 -5.46
N ALA A 74 0.05 24.46 -4.56
CA ALA A 74 1.11 24.13 -3.62
C ALA A 74 2.37 23.64 -4.35
N ARG A 75 2.18 22.81 -5.39
CA ARG A 75 3.26 22.32 -6.25
C ARG A 75 3.94 23.47 -6.99
N GLU A 76 3.18 24.33 -7.66
CA GLU A 76 3.72 25.50 -8.36
C GLU A 76 4.49 26.42 -7.42
N ALA A 77 3.91 26.74 -6.25
CA ALA A 77 4.57 27.55 -5.23
C ALA A 77 5.89 26.91 -4.75
N SER A 78 5.94 25.57 -4.62
CA SER A 78 7.15 24.87 -4.20
C SER A 78 8.29 24.99 -5.20
N LEU A 79 7.98 25.07 -6.51
CA LEU A 79 8.96 25.23 -7.58
C LEU A 79 9.53 26.65 -7.68
N LEU A 80 8.83 27.64 -7.15
CA LEU A 80 9.28 29.04 -7.11
C LEU A 80 10.29 29.28 -5.97
N LEU A 81 10.42 28.37 -5.02
CA LEU A 81 11.38 28.47 -3.94
C LEU A 81 12.78 28.12 -4.45
N THR A 82 13.71 29.05 -4.29
CA THR A 82 15.12 28.87 -4.66
C THR A 82 16.00 29.00 -3.44
N GLY A 83 16.94 28.06 -3.26
CA GLY A 83 17.85 28.04 -2.12
C GLY A 83 18.07 26.62 -1.60
N GLN A 84 19.02 26.46 -0.69
CA GLN A 84 19.31 25.18 -0.03
C GLN A 84 19.47 25.33 1.49
N ASP A 85 19.06 26.47 2.04
CA ASP A 85 19.03 26.69 3.47
C ASP A 85 17.86 25.95 4.12
N TRP A 86 17.92 25.84 5.45
CA TRP A 86 16.91 25.14 6.23
C TRP A 86 15.51 25.74 6.04
N ALA A 87 15.40 27.07 5.90
CA ALA A 87 14.11 27.74 5.83
C ALA A 87 13.45 27.51 4.47
N VAL A 88 14.20 27.60 3.37
CA VAL A 88 13.70 27.21 2.04
C VAL A 88 13.28 25.75 2.02
N THR A 89 14.08 24.85 2.57
CA THR A 89 13.75 23.41 2.62
C THR A 89 12.47 23.18 3.42
N PHE A 90 12.30 23.87 4.55
CA PHE A 90 11.10 23.73 5.38
C PHE A 90 9.85 24.31 4.70
N LYS A 91 9.94 25.48 4.05
CA LYS A 91 8.88 26.04 3.20
C LYS A 91 8.46 25.06 2.11
N GLN A 92 9.44 24.46 1.43
CA GLN A 92 9.19 23.47 0.39
C GLN A 92 8.47 22.24 0.97
N GLY A 93 8.91 21.73 2.12
CA GLY A 93 8.26 20.61 2.80
C GLY A 93 6.82 20.89 3.22
N ILE A 94 6.54 22.10 3.72
CA ILE A 94 5.18 22.53 4.06
C ILE A 94 4.29 22.59 2.81
N LEU A 95 4.82 23.09 1.68
CA LEU A 95 4.06 23.12 0.43
C LEU A 95 3.83 21.72 -0.14
N LEU A 96 4.85 20.85 -0.11
CA LEU A 96 4.74 19.48 -0.61
C LEU A 96 3.78 18.62 0.24
N ASP A 97 3.60 18.94 1.51
CA ASP A 97 2.59 18.33 2.38
C ASP A 97 1.15 18.53 1.87
N SER A 98 0.92 19.63 1.15
CA SER A 98 -0.34 19.99 0.47
C SER A 98 -0.37 19.63 -1.02
N ALA A 99 0.76 19.25 -1.62
CA ALA A 99 0.91 19.07 -3.06
C ALA A 99 0.73 17.62 -3.56
N ASP A 100 0.17 16.73 -2.73
CA ASP A 100 0.10 15.28 -2.98
C ASP A 100 1.47 14.69 -3.41
N ALA A 101 2.53 15.11 -2.73
CA ALA A 101 3.89 14.68 -3.05
C ALA A 101 4.08 13.16 -2.86
N SER A 102 4.93 12.56 -3.70
CA SER A 102 5.27 11.15 -3.61
C SER A 102 6.05 10.83 -2.33
N LEU A 103 6.01 9.56 -1.89
CA LEU A 103 6.75 9.11 -0.71
C LEU A 103 8.27 9.32 -0.84
N ALA A 104 8.81 9.23 -2.05
CA ALA A 104 10.23 9.48 -2.30
C ALA A 104 10.58 10.96 -2.05
N GLU A 105 9.76 11.88 -2.55
CA GLU A 105 9.95 13.32 -2.34
C GLU A 105 9.80 13.69 -0.85
N GLN A 106 8.83 13.11 -0.16
CA GLN A 106 8.65 13.33 1.29
C GLN A 106 9.88 12.89 2.09
N ARG A 107 10.43 11.70 1.79
CA ARG A 107 11.66 11.21 2.41
C ARG A 107 12.85 12.12 2.14
N GLN A 108 13.02 12.56 0.89
CA GLN A 108 14.10 13.46 0.51
C GLN A 108 14.02 14.77 1.31
N ILE A 109 12.86 15.43 1.35
CA ILE A 109 12.73 16.68 2.12
C ILE A 109 13.03 16.47 3.62
N LEU A 110 12.53 15.38 4.21
CA LEU A 110 12.82 15.07 5.61
C LEU A 110 14.31 14.89 5.86
N GLU A 111 15.02 14.21 4.96
CA GLU A 111 16.46 14.02 5.03
C GLU A 111 17.20 15.37 4.98
N HIS A 112 16.85 16.23 4.03
CA HIS A 112 17.43 17.57 3.87
C HIS A 112 17.16 18.49 5.09
N ILE A 113 15.98 18.38 5.70
CA ILE A 113 15.65 19.11 6.93
C ILE A 113 16.48 18.59 8.10
N ASN A 114 16.61 17.27 8.23
CA ASN A 114 17.37 16.64 9.31
C ASN A 114 18.86 16.97 9.22
N SER A 115 19.45 17.02 8.02
CA SER A 115 20.86 17.42 7.83
C SER A 115 21.11 18.87 8.25
N ASN A 116 20.10 19.73 8.07
CA ASN A 116 20.21 21.17 8.35
C ASN A 116 19.60 21.58 9.71
N ARG A 117 19.17 20.62 10.54
CA ARG A 117 18.43 20.87 11.80
C ARG A 117 19.18 21.76 12.80
N GLN A 118 20.51 21.74 12.77
CA GLN A 118 21.35 22.58 13.63
C GLN A 118 21.24 24.09 13.35
N TYR A 119 20.78 24.47 12.15
CA TYR A 119 20.61 25.88 11.76
C TYR A 119 19.20 26.41 12.08
N VAL A 120 18.31 25.55 12.56
CA VAL A 120 16.92 25.90 12.85
C VAL A 120 16.85 26.63 14.19
N PRO A 121 16.22 27.82 14.25
CA PRO A 121 16.06 28.58 15.48
C PRO A 121 15.31 27.80 16.56
N PRO A 122 15.69 27.91 17.85
CA PRO A 122 15.05 27.19 18.95
C PRO A 122 13.53 27.41 19.05
N ALA A 123 13.06 28.61 18.71
CA ALA A 123 11.63 28.95 18.71
C ALA A 123 10.81 28.14 17.69
N VAL A 124 11.44 27.70 16.58
CA VAL A 124 10.78 26.99 15.48
C VAL A 124 10.91 25.48 15.62
N LEU A 125 11.92 24.99 16.36
CA LEU A 125 12.18 23.57 16.54
C LEU A 125 10.95 22.74 16.97
N PRO A 126 10.09 23.17 17.91
CA PRO A 126 8.91 22.40 18.29
C PRO A 126 7.92 22.20 17.13
N LEU A 127 7.74 23.22 16.29
CA LEU A 127 6.87 23.15 15.11
C LEU A 127 7.45 22.22 14.06
N LEU A 128 8.76 22.33 13.82
CA LEU A 128 9.47 21.45 12.90
C LEU A 128 9.37 19.98 13.36
N GLN A 129 9.49 19.73 14.66
CA GLN A 129 9.38 18.41 15.25
C GLN A 129 8.01 17.79 14.97
N VAL A 130 6.93 18.49 15.33
CA VAL A 130 5.55 18.01 15.10
C VAL A 130 5.27 17.78 13.61
N TRP A 131 5.75 18.68 12.75
CA TRP A 131 5.63 18.51 11.30
C TRP A 131 6.39 17.26 10.83
N SER A 132 7.61 17.03 11.30
CA SER A 132 8.42 15.86 10.92
C SER A 132 7.80 14.56 11.41
N ASP A 133 7.23 14.55 12.62
CA ASP A 133 6.53 13.39 13.19
C ASP A 133 5.29 13.05 12.35
N LYS A 134 4.53 14.06 11.92
CA LYS A 134 3.41 13.89 10.97
C LYS A 134 3.87 13.26 9.65
N GLN A 135 4.97 13.73 9.06
CA GLN A 135 5.49 13.16 7.81
C GLN A 135 5.94 11.71 7.99
N ASN A 136 6.65 11.40 9.09
CA ASN A 136 7.07 10.04 9.40
C ASN A 136 5.88 9.08 9.56
N LEU A 137 4.80 9.54 10.20
CA LEU A 137 3.56 8.75 10.31
C LEU A 137 2.92 8.48 8.95
N ARG A 138 2.91 9.46 8.04
CA ARG A 138 2.41 9.27 6.66
C ARG A 138 3.22 8.22 5.90
N ILE A 139 4.54 8.31 6.00
CA ILE A 139 5.45 7.35 5.35
C ILE A 139 5.24 5.95 5.93
N SER A 140 5.20 5.82 7.26
CA SER A 140 4.96 4.55 7.94
C SER A 140 3.63 3.91 7.57
N LEU A 141 2.56 4.71 7.51
CA LEU A 141 1.24 4.24 7.09
C LEU A 141 1.27 3.67 5.66
N ALA A 142 1.93 4.36 4.73
CA ALA A 142 2.03 3.91 3.35
C ALA A 142 2.87 2.63 3.21
N ASP A 143 3.97 2.51 3.98
CA ASP A 143 4.80 1.31 4.00
C ASP A 143 4.01 0.09 4.55
N GLU A 144 3.17 0.29 5.57
CA GLU A 144 2.30 -0.76 6.11
C GLU A 144 1.18 -1.15 5.13
N GLN A 145 0.56 -0.18 4.45
CA GLN A 145 -0.42 -0.47 3.40
C GLN A 145 0.19 -1.31 2.28
N LEU A 146 1.40 -0.96 1.82
CA LEU A 146 2.12 -1.72 0.80
C LEU A 146 2.49 -3.14 1.29
N ARG A 147 2.77 -3.30 2.59
CA ARG A 147 3.04 -4.61 3.18
C ARG A 147 1.78 -5.47 3.23
N ALA A 148 0.66 -4.89 3.67
CA ALA A 148 -0.63 -5.57 3.72
C ALA A 148 -1.08 -5.98 2.31
N GLN A 149 -0.95 -5.10 1.32
CA GLN A 149 -1.27 -5.41 -0.08
C GLN A 149 -0.44 -6.60 -0.59
N ARG A 150 0.87 -6.64 -0.32
CA ARG A 150 1.70 -7.78 -0.72
C ARG A 150 1.25 -9.10 -0.09
N ILE A 151 0.82 -9.09 1.17
CA ILE A 151 0.31 -10.29 1.84
C ILE A 151 -1.00 -10.73 1.17
N GLN A 152 -1.89 -9.77 0.88
CA GLN A 152 -3.15 -10.04 0.17
C GLN A 152 -2.88 -10.66 -1.21
N ASP A 153 -1.99 -10.07 -2.01
CA ASP A 153 -1.64 -10.57 -3.35
C ASP A 153 -1.09 -12.01 -3.31
N VAL A 154 -0.32 -12.36 -2.26
CA VAL A 154 0.20 -13.71 -2.08
C VAL A 154 -0.93 -14.68 -1.71
N SER A 155 -1.83 -14.28 -0.80
CA SER A 155 -2.99 -15.09 -0.42
C SER A 155 -3.91 -15.34 -1.62
N ASP A 156 -4.18 -14.32 -2.43
CA ASP A 156 -5.06 -14.43 -3.59
C ASP A 156 -4.47 -15.35 -4.68
N LYS A 157 -3.14 -15.33 -4.85
CA LYS A 157 -2.44 -16.29 -5.71
C LYS A 157 -2.60 -17.71 -5.21
N GLN A 158 -2.41 -17.96 -3.91
CA GLN A 158 -2.59 -19.29 -3.31
C GLN A 158 -4.02 -19.81 -3.46
N ILE A 159 -5.02 -18.95 -3.23
CA ILE A 159 -6.43 -19.32 -3.43
C ILE A 159 -6.69 -19.67 -4.89
N SER A 160 -6.13 -18.90 -5.83
CA SER A 160 -6.26 -19.16 -7.26
C SER A 160 -5.63 -20.50 -7.67
N GLU A 161 -4.43 -20.81 -7.15
CA GLU A 161 -3.77 -22.10 -7.37
C GLU A 161 -4.60 -23.27 -6.82
N LEU A 162 -5.20 -23.12 -5.63
CA LEU A 162 -6.07 -24.15 -5.05
C LEU A 162 -7.34 -24.36 -5.88
N HIS A 163 -7.94 -23.30 -6.41
CA HIS A 163 -9.09 -23.41 -7.31
C HIS A 163 -8.73 -24.13 -8.62
N GLU A 164 -7.57 -23.85 -9.20
CA GLU A 164 -7.08 -24.55 -10.39
C GLU A 164 -6.88 -26.05 -10.12
N GLN A 165 -6.24 -26.40 -9.00
CA GLN A 165 -6.07 -27.79 -8.59
C GLN A 165 -7.41 -28.50 -8.38
N GLN A 166 -8.38 -27.83 -7.74
CA GLN A 166 -9.71 -28.38 -7.55
C GLN A 166 -10.41 -28.66 -8.88
N ALA A 167 -10.35 -27.72 -9.83
CA ALA A 167 -10.94 -27.88 -11.16
C ALA A 167 -10.27 -29.04 -11.93
N GLN A 168 -8.94 -29.15 -11.85
CA GLN A 168 -8.20 -30.24 -12.47
C GLN A 168 -8.59 -31.61 -11.90
N LEU A 169 -8.71 -31.71 -10.57
CA LEU A 169 -9.11 -32.95 -9.90
C LEU A 169 -10.55 -33.33 -10.24
N GLN A 170 -11.48 -32.35 -10.29
CA GLN A 170 -12.86 -32.59 -10.71
C GLN A 170 -12.92 -33.12 -12.15
N TYR A 171 -12.17 -32.51 -13.07
CA TYR A 171 -12.07 -32.97 -14.46
C TYR A 171 -11.52 -34.41 -14.57
N GLN A 172 -10.52 -34.76 -13.77
CA GLN A 172 -9.99 -36.13 -13.70
C GLN A 172 -11.03 -37.12 -13.17
N LEU A 173 -11.77 -36.75 -12.14
CA LEU A 173 -12.86 -37.59 -11.60
C LEU A 173 -13.95 -37.80 -12.65
N GLU A 174 -14.42 -36.75 -13.32
CA GLU A 174 -15.43 -36.87 -14.39
C GLU A 174 -14.93 -37.74 -15.56
N THR A 175 -13.66 -37.61 -15.92
CA THR A 175 -13.07 -38.44 -16.97
C THR A 175 -12.99 -39.90 -16.55
N THR A 176 -12.63 -40.20 -15.30
CA THR A 176 -12.55 -41.57 -14.81
C THR A 176 -13.92 -42.20 -14.62
N THR A 177 -14.93 -41.47 -14.15
CA THR A 177 -16.31 -41.95 -14.05
C THR A 177 -16.86 -42.30 -15.43
N ARG A 178 -16.68 -41.43 -16.43
CA ARG A 178 -17.08 -41.71 -17.81
C ARG A 178 -16.38 -42.93 -18.40
N LYS A 179 -15.09 -43.14 -18.08
CA LYS A 179 -14.35 -44.34 -18.49
C LYS A 179 -14.88 -45.60 -17.82
N LEU A 180 -15.20 -45.54 -16.53
CA LEU A 180 -15.78 -46.66 -15.80
C LEU A 180 -17.16 -47.01 -16.36
N GLU A 181 -18.02 -46.02 -16.59
CA GLU A 181 -19.33 -46.21 -17.23
C GLU A 181 -19.19 -46.87 -18.61
N SER A 182 -18.26 -46.38 -19.45
CA SER A 182 -17.98 -47.00 -20.75
C SER A 182 -17.52 -48.45 -20.63
N LEU A 183 -16.67 -48.79 -19.64
CA LEU A 183 -16.24 -50.16 -19.41
C LEU A 183 -17.40 -51.05 -18.92
N THR A 184 -18.28 -50.52 -18.08
CA THR A 184 -19.49 -51.20 -17.62
C THR A 184 -20.46 -51.47 -18.78
N ASP A 185 -20.64 -50.51 -19.69
CA ASP A 185 -21.46 -50.70 -20.89
C ASP A 185 -20.88 -51.78 -21.82
N ILE A 186 -19.55 -51.80 -21.99
CA ILE A 186 -18.87 -52.85 -22.75
C ILE A 186 -19.12 -54.22 -22.12
N GLU A 187 -19.00 -54.34 -20.79
CA GLU A 187 -19.23 -55.58 -20.06
C GLU A 187 -20.68 -56.08 -20.22
N ARG A 188 -21.66 -55.17 -20.13
CA ARG A 188 -23.07 -55.46 -20.38
C ARG A 188 -23.31 -55.97 -21.81
N GLN A 189 -22.70 -55.35 -22.81
CA GLN A 189 -22.82 -55.78 -24.21
C GLN A 189 -22.18 -57.16 -24.45
N LEU A 190 -21.00 -57.41 -23.88
CA LEU A 190 -20.32 -58.70 -23.98
C LEU A 190 -21.14 -59.81 -23.30
N SER A 191 -21.72 -59.53 -22.14
CA SER A 191 -22.60 -60.47 -21.43
C SER A 191 -23.88 -60.78 -22.22
N SER A 192 -24.51 -59.76 -22.81
CA SER A 192 -25.67 -59.95 -23.70
C SER A 192 -25.32 -60.80 -24.93
N ARG A 193 -24.18 -60.54 -25.59
CA ARG A 193 -23.73 -61.33 -26.75
C ARG A 193 -23.40 -62.77 -26.37
N LYS A 194 -22.87 -63.01 -25.17
CA LYS A 194 -22.60 -64.36 -24.68
C LYS A 194 -23.90 -65.15 -24.44
N GLN A 195 -24.94 -64.51 -23.91
CA GLN A 195 -26.25 -65.14 -23.72
C GLN A 195 -26.94 -65.45 -25.07
N THR A 196 -26.90 -64.53 -26.04
CA THR A 196 -27.49 -64.75 -27.37
C THR A 196 -26.70 -65.79 -28.19
N SER A 197 -25.38 -65.86 -28.01
CA SER A 197 -24.53 -66.89 -28.62
C SER A 197 -24.79 -68.28 -28.03
N SER A 198 -25.03 -68.39 -26.71
CA SER A 198 -25.40 -69.68 -26.10
C SER A 198 -26.77 -70.20 -26.52
N THR A 199 -27.71 -69.34 -26.93
CA THR A 199 -29.02 -69.75 -27.46
C THR A 199 -29.02 -69.98 -28.98
N LEU A 200 -27.97 -69.57 -29.70
CA LEU A 200 -27.83 -69.77 -31.16
C LEU A 200 -26.82 -70.88 -31.51
N SER A 201 -26.18 -71.52 -30.52
CA SER A 201 -25.26 -72.66 -30.72
C SER A 201 -25.98 -74.01 -30.68
N ASP A 202 -27.14 -74.10 -31.33
CA ASP A 202 -27.76 -75.35 -31.79
C ASP A 202 -28.48 -75.04 -33.12
N GLY A 203 -27.71 -74.85 -34.20
CA GLY A 203 -28.25 -74.42 -35.47
C GLY A 203 -27.20 -74.05 -36.51
N ASP A 204 -26.73 -75.09 -37.20
CA ASP A 204 -26.16 -75.11 -38.56
C ASP A 204 -24.77 -74.51 -38.85
N GLU A 205 -23.87 -75.42 -39.25
CA GLU A 205 -22.79 -75.20 -40.19
C GLU A 205 -23.34 -74.78 -41.57
N HIS A 206 -22.77 -73.77 -42.24
CA HIS A 206 -21.98 -73.93 -43.48
C HIS A 206 -21.63 -72.60 -44.19
N GLN A 207 -20.45 -72.60 -44.84
CA GLN A 207 -19.98 -71.78 -45.97
C GLN A 207 -19.44 -70.38 -45.66
N VAL A 208 -18.11 -70.19 -45.54
CA VAL A 208 -17.05 -70.12 -46.59
C VAL A 208 -17.25 -68.92 -47.53
N ILE A 209 -16.34 -67.95 -47.45
CA ILE A 209 -15.40 -67.46 -48.50
C ILE A 209 -14.92 -66.04 -48.10
N SER A 210 -13.63 -65.90 -47.81
CA SER A 210 -12.87 -64.66 -48.02
C SER A 210 -12.16 -64.75 -49.38
N PRO A 211 -11.88 -63.63 -50.05
CA PRO A 211 -10.50 -63.13 -49.95
C PRO A 211 -10.35 -61.61 -49.88
N VAL A 212 -9.22 -61.24 -49.27
CA VAL A 212 -8.63 -59.89 -49.12
C VAL A 212 -7.97 -59.44 -50.45
N PRO A 213 -7.80 -58.12 -50.68
CA PRO A 213 -6.44 -57.56 -50.81
C PRO A 213 -6.31 -56.24 -50.02
N SER A 214 -5.36 -56.10 -49.08
CA SER A 214 -3.95 -55.69 -49.23
C SER A 214 -3.74 -54.24 -49.73
N GLY A 215 -3.38 -53.37 -48.78
CA GLY A 215 -2.30 -52.38 -48.87
C GLY A 215 -2.49 -51.10 -49.70
N THR A 216 -2.32 -49.94 -49.06
CA THR A 216 -1.15 -49.06 -49.33
C THR A 216 -1.09 -47.89 -48.35
N GLU A 217 0.10 -47.76 -47.77
CA GLU A 217 0.67 -46.65 -47.04
C GLU A 217 0.88 -45.43 -47.96
N LYS A 218 0.59 -44.22 -47.47
CA LYS A 218 1.32 -42.99 -47.85
C LYS A 218 1.40 -41.99 -46.71
N ALA A 219 2.63 -41.58 -46.45
CA ALA A 219 3.06 -40.51 -45.56
C ALA A 219 3.06 -39.12 -46.24
N ALA A 220 3.15 -38.09 -45.37
CA ALA A 220 3.59 -36.70 -45.61
C ALA A 220 2.59 -35.79 -46.39
N LYS A 221 2.43 -34.48 -46.13
CA LYS A 221 3.40 -33.45 -45.69
C LYS A 221 2.68 -32.10 -45.40
N LYS A 222 3.23 -31.32 -44.45
CA LYS A 222 3.50 -29.84 -44.47
C LYS A 222 2.42 -28.75 -44.22
N GLY A 223 2.83 -27.81 -43.35
CA GLY A 223 2.42 -26.39 -43.22
C GLY A 223 2.28 -26.00 -41.74
N ALA A 224 3.22 -25.35 -41.03
CA ALA A 224 3.72 -23.95 -41.17
C ALA A 224 2.55 -22.98 -41.36
N GLY A 225 2.28 -21.96 -40.54
CA GLY A 225 3.08 -21.04 -39.74
C GLY A 225 2.42 -19.65 -39.87
N ASP A 226 2.66 -18.75 -38.90
CA ASP A 226 2.19 -17.34 -38.81
C ASP A 226 0.69 -17.18 -38.48
N GLU A 227 0.28 -16.46 -37.42
CA GLU A 227 0.70 -15.16 -36.88
C GLU A 227 0.39 -15.06 -35.36
#